data_AF-A0A1G1NQT5-F1
#
_entry.id   AF-A0A1G1NQT5-F1
#
_cell.length_a   1.000
_cell.length_b   1.000
_cell.length_c   1.000
_cell.angle_alpha   90.00
_cell.angle_beta   90.00
_cell.angle_gamma   90.00
#
_symmetry.space_group_name_H-M   'P 1'
#
loop_
_entity.id
_entity.type
_entity.pdbx_description
1 polymer ?
#
loop_
_entity_poly.entity_id
_entity_poly.type
_entity_poly.pdbx_seq_one_letter_code
_entity_poly.pdbx_strand_id
1 'polypeptide(L)'
;MRLLRLYSIFMIIFCLSGPAVADEVPVADEVSEKALQEFQRSYRKEKKQQAKDVRKQEKAEHKAALREEKRARKQERLESKKAKKAARVPKKQKPQVTKVKPPKKTKALAKKKIANEQKQQRKKISQGRQSEWDRQVKQKQKEISQQRAKIKKEMTDGIEPLYQDAVREYKAKNYAMAEEIFLEIDQLMPDYRQTKDYLSRLGSQPELGVSRGRHGIVSDALDSIP
;
A
#
# COMPACT_ATOMS: atom_id res chain seq x y z
N MET A 1 26.02 -58.17 0.11
CA MET A 1 25.29 -56.90 0.34
C MET A 1 24.54 -56.85 1.68
N ARG A 2 25.20 -57.07 2.84
CA ARG A 2 24.55 -56.96 4.18
C ARG A 2 25.33 -56.13 5.22
N LEU A 3 26.43 -55.48 4.81
CA LEU A 3 27.30 -54.70 5.70
C LEU A 3 27.01 -53.18 5.70
N LEU A 4 26.33 -52.65 4.68
CA LEU A 4 26.05 -51.20 4.57
C LEU A 4 24.88 -50.70 5.44
N ARG A 5 24.06 -51.57 6.04
CA ARG A 5 22.92 -51.13 6.87
C ARG A 5 23.24 -50.91 8.35
N LEU A 6 24.31 -51.52 8.89
CA LEU A 6 24.71 -51.25 10.29
C LEU A 6 25.51 -49.95 10.45
N TYR A 7 26.30 -49.56 9.44
CA TYR A 7 27.07 -48.30 9.46
C TYR A 7 26.19 -47.04 9.53
N SER A 8 24.97 -47.08 8.99
CA SER A 8 24.03 -45.94 9.06
C SER A 8 23.51 -45.72 10.49
N ILE A 9 23.22 -46.80 11.23
CA ILE A 9 22.70 -46.71 12.60
C ILE A 9 23.81 -46.28 13.57
N PHE A 10 25.05 -46.75 13.38
CA PHE A 10 26.17 -46.39 14.25
C PHE A 10 26.60 -44.91 14.11
N MET A 11 26.46 -44.33 12.90
CA MET A 11 26.70 -42.90 12.67
C MET A 11 25.65 -41.97 13.29
N ILE A 12 24.44 -42.47 13.60
CA ILE A 12 23.41 -41.67 14.27
C ILE A 12 23.65 -41.62 15.79
N ILE A 13 24.18 -42.69 16.38
CA ILE A 13 24.41 -42.78 17.84
C ILE A 13 25.70 -42.04 18.26
N PHE A 14 26.75 -42.03 17.44
CA PHE A 14 28.03 -41.40 17.81
C PHE A 14 28.02 -39.85 17.79
N CYS A 15 26.99 -39.20 17.24
CA CYS A 15 26.83 -37.74 17.30
C CYS A 15 26.24 -37.23 18.64
N LEU A 16 25.90 -38.10 19.60
CA LEU A 16 25.36 -37.72 20.92
C LEU A 16 26.41 -37.63 22.04
N SER A 17 27.69 -37.43 21.73
CA SER A 17 28.74 -37.20 22.75
C SER A 17 29.82 -36.23 22.30
N GLY A 18 29.44 -34.96 22.15
CA GLY A 18 30.37 -33.83 22.26
C GLY A 18 30.33 -33.28 23.71
N PRO A 19 31.49 -33.02 24.35
CA PRO A 19 31.53 -32.56 25.74
C PRO A 19 31.07 -31.10 25.88
N ALA A 20 30.57 -30.77 27.07
CA ALA A 20 30.01 -29.47 27.40
C ALA A 20 30.99 -28.31 27.18
N VAL A 21 30.60 -27.36 26.33
CA VAL A 21 31.02 -25.97 26.44
C VAL A 21 29.86 -25.19 27.08
N ALA A 22 30.09 -24.77 28.32
CA ALA A 22 29.16 -23.93 29.06
C ALA A 22 29.38 -22.46 28.64
N ASP A 23 28.84 -22.09 27.49
CA ASP A 23 28.58 -20.69 27.16
C ASP A 23 27.10 -20.40 27.44
N GLU A 24 26.84 -19.33 28.21
CA GLU A 24 25.47 -18.90 28.53
C GLU A 24 24.74 -18.50 27.24
N VAL A 25 23.81 -19.35 26.79
CA VAL A 25 23.00 -19.05 25.61
C VAL A 25 22.08 -17.87 25.94
N PRO A 26 22.26 -16.67 25.33
CA PRO A 26 21.39 -15.55 25.61
C PRO A 26 19.98 -15.88 25.15
N VAL A 27 19.00 -15.63 26.02
CA VAL A 27 17.58 -15.92 25.83
C VAL A 27 17.12 -15.51 24.43
N ALA A 28 16.71 -16.50 23.63
CA ALA A 28 16.47 -16.34 22.18
C ALA A 28 15.38 -15.30 21.86
N ASP A 29 14.47 -15.05 22.81
CA ASP A 29 13.36 -14.12 22.67
C ASP A 29 13.83 -12.65 22.62
N GLU A 30 14.84 -12.26 23.41
CA GLU A 30 15.37 -10.87 23.38
C GLU A 30 16.07 -10.53 22.06
N VAL A 31 16.75 -11.50 21.45
CA VAL A 31 17.46 -11.32 20.16
C VAL A 31 16.42 -11.10 19.04
N SER A 32 15.30 -11.83 19.11
CA SER A 32 14.19 -11.71 18.16
C SER A 32 13.50 -10.34 18.24
N GLU A 33 13.18 -9.85 19.44
CA GLU A 33 12.54 -8.53 19.60
C GLU A 33 13.45 -7.38 19.17
N LYS A 34 14.75 -7.43 19.50
CA LYS A 34 15.73 -6.43 19.06
C LYS A 34 15.85 -6.42 17.53
N ALA A 35 15.95 -7.59 16.89
CA ALA A 35 15.97 -7.70 15.44
C ALA A 35 14.68 -7.16 14.78
N LEU A 36 13.50 -7.48 15.34
CA LEU A 36 12.21 -6.97 14.84
C LEU A 36 12.10 -5.44 15.02
N GLN A 37 12.55 -4.90 16.15
CA GLN A 37 12.57 -3.47 16.41
C GLN A 37 13.52 -2.73 15.44
N GLU A 38 14.69 -3.31 15.14
CA GLU A 38 15.61 -2.78 14.13
C GLU A 38 15.04 -2.85 12.71
N PHE A 39 14.37 -3.94 12.34
CA PHE A 39 13.66 -4.07 11.07
C PHE A 39 12.54 -3.02 10.93
N GLN A 40 11.73 -2.81 11.96
CA GLN A 40 10.72 -1.74 11.95
C GLN A 40 11.35 -0.34 11.84
N ARG A 41 12.49 -0.11 12.51
CA ARG A 41 13.26 1.15 12.42
C ARG A 41 13.86 1.36 11.03
N SER A 42 14.43 0.33 10.40
CA SER A 42 15.00 0.41 9.06
C SER A 42 13.90 0.64 8.02
N TYR A 43 12.79 -0.10 8.07
CA TYR A 43 11.63 0.09 7.19
C TYR A 43 11.04 1.51 7.29
N ARG A 44 10.88 2.05 8.50
CA ARG A 44 10.43 3.45 8.71
C ARG A 44 11.43 4.47 8.16
N LYS A 45 12.74 4.24 8.33
CA LYS A 45 13.80 5.10 7.74
C LYS A 45 13.75 5.06 6.22
N GLU A 46 13.64 3.88 5.62
CA GLU A 46 13.58 3.67 4.18
C GLU A 46 12.34 4.34 3.57
N LYS A 47 11.15 4.13 4.12
CA LYS A 47 9.92 4.82 3.68
C LYS A 47 10.02 6.34 3.79
N LYS A 48 10.64 6.85 4.86
CA LYS A 48 10.90 8.29 5.02
C LYS A 48 11.90 8.82 4.00
N GLN A 49 12.84 8.00 3.53
CA GLN A 49 13.80 8.36 2.50
C GLN A 49 13.17 8.31 1.10
N GLN A 50 12.49 7.22 0.74
CA GLN A 50 11.68 7.10 -0.48
C GLN A 50 10.75 8.31 -0.65
N ALA A 51 10.02 8.71 0.40
CA ALA A 51 9.13 9.88 0.37
C ALA A 51 9.86 11.23 0.16
N LYS A 52 11.09 11.39 0.67
CA LYS A 52 11.91 12.59 0.40
C LYS A 52 12.38 12.63 -1.05
N ASP A 53 12.80 11.49 -1.59
CA ASP A 53 13.37 11.42 -2.93
C ASP A 53 12.30 11.59 -4.01
N VAL A 54 11.11 11.02 -3.83
CA VAL A 54 9.92 11.32 -4.67
C VAL A 54 9.61 12.81 -4.63
N ARG A 55 9.51 13.42 -3.44
CA ARG A 55 9.26 14.87 -3.30
C ARG A 55 10.38 15.74 -3.90
N LYS A 56 11.59 15.22 -4.04
CA LYS A 56 12.74 15.89 -4.69
C LYS A 56 12.65 15.75 -6.22
N GLN A 57 12.25 14.59 -6.73
CA GLN A 57 11.97 14.32 -8.14
C GLN A 57 10.81 15.18 -8.65
N GLU A 58 9.64 15.15 -8.01
CA GLU A 58 8.47 15.98 -8.35
C GLU A 58 8.83 17.48 -8.46
N LYS A 59 9.63 17.99 -7.51
CA LYS A 59 10.10 19.38 -7.52
C LYS A 59 11.07 19.67 -8.67
N ALA A 60 11.92 18.70 -9.03
CA ALA A 60 12.84 18.82 -10.17
C ALA A 60 12.08 18.80 -11.50
N GLU A 61 11.12 17.89 -11.65
CA GLU A 61 10.23 17.75 -12.80
C GLU A 61 9.37 18.98 -13.02
N HIS A 62 8.67 19.47 -11.98
CA HIS A 62 7.90 20.71 -12.05
C HIS A 62 8.77 21.91 -12.45
N LYS A 63 10.03 21.97 -11.96
CA LYS A 63 11.00 23.01 -12.35
C LYS A 63 11.52 22.83 -13.78
N ALA A 64 11.59 21.60 -14.29
CA ALA A 64 11.95 21.30 -15.68
C ALA A 64 10.81 21.68 -16.63
N ALA A 65 9.58 21.25 -16.35
CA ALA A 65 8.37 21.60 -17.11
C ALA A 65 8.19 23.12 -17.23
N LEU A 66 8.34 23.87 -16.13
CA LEU A 66 8.28 25.34 -16.15
C LEU A 66 9.41 25.99 -16.98
N ARG A 67 10.58 25.35 -17.11
CA ARG A 67 11.66 25.81 -17.98
C ARG A 67 11.36 25.51 -19.44
N GLU A 68 10.73 24.37 -19.73
CA GLU A 68 10.32 23.95 -21.06
C GLU A 68 9.18 24.83 -21.60
N GLU A 69 8.13 25.07 -20.81
CA GLU A 69 7.04 26.01 -21.14
C GLU A 69 7.59 27.40 -21.51
N LYS A 70 8.56 27.90 -20.74
CA LYS A 70 9.25 29.17 -21.02
C LYS A 70 10.09 29.15 -22.31
N ARG A 71 10.65 27.98 -22.69
CA ARG A 71 11.38 27.80 -23.96
C ARG A 71 10.39 27.76 -25.14
N ALA A 72 9.33 26.97 -25.06
CA ALA A 72 8.28 26.89 -26.07
C ALA A 72 7.65 28.27 -26.34
N ARG A 73 7.25 29.00 -25.28
CA ARG A 73 6.73 30.37 -25.38
C ARG A 73 7.74 31.37 -25.96
N LYS A 74 9.05 31.11 -25.84
CA LYS A 74 10.10 31.91 -26.50
C LYS A 74 10.18 31.58 -28.00
N GLN A 75 10.08 30.31 -28.38
CA GLN A 75 10.05 29.86 -29.78
C GLN A 75 8.80 30.39 -30.52
N GLU A 76 7.61 30.24 -29.94
CA GLU A 76 6.35 30.79 -30.47
C GLU A 76 6.43 32.32 -30.70
N ARG A 77 7.08 33.07 -29.78
CA ARG A 77 7.33 34.50 -29.93
C ARG A 77 8.37 34.84 -31.02
N LEU A 78 9.25 33.92 -31.37
CA LEU A 78 10.21 34.07 -32.48
C LEU A 78 9.55 33.71 -33.82
N GLU A 79 8.75 32.64 -33.86
CA GLU A 79 7.99 32.20 -35.03
C GLU A 79 6.92 33.22 -35.42
N SER A 80 6.12 33.72 -34.48
CA SER A 80 5.16 34.80 -34.72
C SER A 80 5.83 36.10 -35.18
N LYS A 81 7.08 36.38 -34.76
CA LYS A 81 7.90 37.48 -35.31
C LYS A 81 8.41 37.19 -36.72
N LYS A 82 8.85 35.96 -37.03
CA LYS A 82 9.25 35.53 -38.38
C LYS A 82 8.06 35.60 -39.34
N ALA A 83 6.91 35.05 -38.97
CA ALA A 83 5.66 35.11 -39.73
C ALA A 83 5.21 36.55 -40.00
N LYS A 84 5.26 37.45 -39.00
CA LYS A 84 4.97 38.88 -39.19
C LYS A 84 5.98 39.62 -40.08
N LYS A 85 7.22 39.14 -40.19
CA LYS A 85 8.21 39.65 -41.17
C LYS A 85 7.93 39.09 -42.57
N ALA A 86 7.63 37.80 -42.70
CA ALA A 86 7.33 37.13 -43.97
C ALA A 86 6.03 37.64 -44.62
N ALA A 87 4.99 37.91 -43.83
CA ALA A 87 3.73 38.48 -44.29
C ALA A 87 3.80 39.98 -44.66
N ARG A 88 4.97 40.62 -44.54
CA ARG A 88 5.14 42.07 -44.78
C ARG A 88 5.45 42.36 -46.26
N VAL A 89 4.44 42.12 -47.11
CA VAL A 89 4.43 42.58 -48.51
C VAL A 89 4.54 44.12 -48.55
N PRO A 90 5.35 44.72 -49.46
CA PRO A 90 5.49 46.18 -49.54
C PRO A 90 4.23 46.80 -50.15
N LYS A 91 3.49 47.60 -49.36
CA LYS A 91 2.32 48.35 -49.86
C LYS A 91 2.61 49.85 -49.88
N LYS A 92 2.70 50.41 -51.09
CA LYS A 92 2.60 51.86 -51.35
C LYS A 92 1.19 52.36 -50.99
N GLN A 93 1.09 53.69 -50.86
CA GLN A 93 -0.11 54.53 -50.72
C GLN A 93 -0.78 54.56 -49.32
N LYS A 94 -0.82 55.79 -48.78
CA LYS A 94 -1.68 56.24 -47.67
C LYS A 94 -3.13 56.34 -48.17
N PRO A 95 -4.12 56.11 -47.30
CA PRO A 95 -5.21 57.11 -47.20
C PRO A 95 -5.22 57.88 -45.88
N GLN A 96 -6.11 58.86 -45.82
CA GLN A 96 -6.08 59.96 -44.85
C GLN A 96 -6.79 59.66 -43.52
N VAL A 97 -6.60 60.57 -42.57
CA VAL A 97 -7.10 60.49 -41.19
C VAL A 97 -8.57 60.90 -41.09
N THR A 98 -9.42 60.05 -40.52
CA THR A 98 -10.67 60.47 -39.87
C THR A 98 -10.68 60.01 -38.42
N LYS A 99 -10.47 60.96 -37.49
CA LYS A 99 -10.49 60.71 -36.04
C LYS A 99 -11.93 60.59 -35.51
N VAL A 100 -12.56 59.44 -35.69
CA VAL A 100 -13.80 59.12 -34.96
C VAL A 100 -13.45 58.55 -33.58
N LYS A 101 -13.75 59.30 -32.51
CA LYS A 101 -13.56 58.82 -31.12
C LYS A 101 -14.49 57.62 -30.87
N PRO A 102 -13.99 56.41 -30.53
CA PRO A 102 -14.85 55.28 -30.24
C PRO A 102 -15.65 55.54 -28.94
N PRO A 103 -16.98 55.34 -28.92
CA PRO A 103 -17.79 55.60 -27.72
C PRO A 103 -17.37 54.65 -26.60
N LYS A 104 -16.90 55.21 -25.48
CA LYS A 104 -16.31 54.46 -24.35
C LYS A 104 -17.24 53.37 -23.76
N LYS A 105 -18.56 53.48 -23.99
CA LYS A 105 -19.59 52.55 -23.45
C LYS A 105 -19.59 51.16 -24.13
N THR A 106 -19.33 51.04 -25.43
CA THR A 106 -19.44 49.74 -26.15
C THR A 106 -18.33 48.75 -25.76
N LYS A 107 -17.10 49.24 -25.58
CA LYS A 107 -15.95 48.42 -25.14
C LYS A 107 -16.12 47.86 -23.73
N ALA A 108 -16.85 48.54 -22.84
CA ALA A 108 -17.15 48.04 -21.50
C ALA A 108 -18.16 46.88 -21.52
N LEU A 109 -19.21 46.99 -22.36
CA LEU A 109 -20.23 45.94 -22.50
C LEU A 109 -19.65 44.66 -23.12
N ALA A 110 -18.80 44.79 -24.15
CA ALA A 110 -18.09 43.65 -24.75
C ALA A 110 -17.19 42.93 -23.72
N LYS A 111 -16.41 43.68 -22.92
CA LYS A 111 -15.58 43.11 -21.85
C LYS A 111 -16.41 42.37 -20.79
N LYS A 112 -17.58 42.90 -20.40
CA LYS A 112 -18.50 42.24 -19.46
C LYS A 112 -19.04 40.90 -20.00
N LYS A 113 -19.42 40.82 -21.29
CA LYS A 113 -19.88 39.58 -21.92
C LYS A 113 -18.77 38.51 -21.94
N ILE A 114 -17.59 38.87 -22.44
CA ILE A 114 -16.41 37.97 -22.49
C ILE A 114 -16.04 37.45 -21.10
N ALA A 115 -16.04 38.31 -20.07
CA ALA A 115 -15.75 37.90 -18.70
C ALA A 115 -16.79 36.92 -18.13
N ASN A 116 -18.07 37.07 -18.50
CA ASN A 116 -19.12 36.16 -18.06
C ASN A 116 -19.04 34.79 -18.78
N GLU A 117 -18.76 34.78 -20.08
CA GLU A 117 -18.50 33.54 -20.85
C GLU A 117 -17.29 32.79 -20.30
N GLN A 118 -16.18 33.50 -20.03
CA GLN A 118 -15.01 32.91 -19.37
C GLN A 118 -15.33 32.37 -17.97
N LYS A 119 -16.17 33.05 -17.18
CA LYS A 119 -16.63 32.55 -15.87
C LYS A 119 -17.48 31.29 -16.01
N GLN A 120 -18.39 31.23 -16.98
CA GLN A 120 -19.20 30.04 -17.26
C GLN A 120 -18.36 28.86 -17.78
N GLN A 121 -17.43 29.10 -18.71
CA GLN A 121 -16.50 28.08 -19.20
C GLN A 121 -15.64 27.53 -18.06
N ARG A 122 -15.06 28.39 -17.21
CA ARG A 122 -14.29 27.96 -16.03
C ARG A 122 -15.13 27.16 -15.05
N LYS A 123 -16.41 27.51 -14.83
CA LYS A 123 -17.33 26.72 -13.99
C LYS A 123 -17.58 25.34 -14.59
N LYS A 124 -17.91 25.24 -15.89
CA LYS A 124 -18.09 23.97 -16.61
C LYS A 124 -16.85 23.08 -16.56
N ILE A 125 -15.66 23.64 -16.81
CA ILE A 125 -14.37 22.92 -16.73
C ILE A 125 -14.06 22.48 -15.30
N SER A 126 -14.44 23.26 -14.29
CA SER A 126 -14.27 22.87 -12.87
C SER A 126 -15.22 21.74 -12.48
N GLN A 127 -16.49 21.82 -12.89
CA GLN A 127 -17.50 20.78 -12.63
C GLN A 127 -17.18 19.48 -13.37
N GLY A 128 -16.71 19.57 -14.63
CA GLY A 128 -16.22 18.42 -15.39
C GLY A 128 -15.03 17.74 -14.71
N ARG A 129 -14.01 18.51 -14.31
CA ARG A 129 -12.86 17.94 -13.57
C ARG A 129 -13.25 17.30 -12.24
N GLN A 130 -14.21 17.88 -11.51
CA GLN A 130 -14.72 17.27 -10.29
C GLN A 130 -15.45 15.95 -10.58
N SER A 131 -16.36 15.94 -11.57
CA SER A 131 -17.07 14.72 -12.00
C SER A 131 -16.12 13.61 -12.46
N GLU A 132 -15.07 13.94 -13.22
CA GLU A 132 -14.07 12.97 -13.65
C GLU A 132 -13.16 12.50 -12.51
N TRP A 133 -12.87 13.35 -11.52
CA TRP A 133 -12.18 12.96 -10.30
C TRP A 133 -13.03 11.98 -9.48
N ASP A 134 -14.30 12.32 -9.23
CA ASP A 134 -15.22 11.49 -8.45
C ASP A 134 -15.48 10.13 -9.14
N ARG A 135 -15.55 10.11 -10.48
CA ARG A 135 -15.59 8.88 -11.30
C ARG A 135 -14.34 8.02 -11.10
N GLN A 136 -13.15 8.60 -11.18
CA GLN A 136 -11.88 7.87 -10.99
C GLN A 136 -11.75 7.32 -9.56
N VAL A 137 -12.10 8.12 -8.54
CA VAL A 137 -12.12 7.69 -7.14
C VAL A 137 -13.09 6.52 -6.96
N LYS A 138 -14.32 6.63 -7.48
CA LYS A 138 -15.32 5.54 -7.41
C LYS A 138 -14.86 4.28 -8.12
N GLN A 139 -14.20 4.40 -9.28
CA GLN A 139 -13.67 3.26 -10.02
C GLN A 139 -12.51 2.59 -9.26
N LYS A 140 -11.56 3.36 -8.71
CA LYS A 140 -10.46 2.85 -7.89
C LYS A 140 -10.97 2.21 -6.59
N GLN A 141 -11.97 2.81 -5.95
CA GLN A 141 -12.62 2.21 -4.78
C GLN A 141 -13.29 0.87 -5.12
N LYS A 142 -13.93 0.77 -6.29
CA LYS A 142 -14.52 -0.49 -6.76
C LYS A 142 -13.44 -1.55 -7.03
N GLU A 143 -12.37 -1.19 -7.73
CA GLU A 143 -11.21 -2.06 -8.00
C GLU A 143 -10.58 -2.59 -6.70
N ILE A 144 -10.31 -1.71 -5.74
CA ILE A 144 -9.79 -2.09 -4.41
C ILE A 144 -10.77 -3.00 -3.67
N SER A 145 -12.08 -2.72 -3.73
CA SER A 145 -13.09 -3.58 -3.08
C SER A 145 -13.16 -4.97 -3.70
N GLN A 146 -13.03 -5.08 -5.03
CA GLN A 146 -13.00 -6.35 -5.77
C GLN A 146 -11.73 -7.14 -5.47
N GLN A 147 -10.56 -6.48 -5.44
CA GLN A 147 -9.29 -7.11 -5.05
C GLN A 147 -9.35 -7.65 -3.61
N ARG A 148 -9.84 -6.84 -2.66
CA ARG A 148 -10.02 -7.27 -1.26
C ARG A 148 -11.00 -8.44 -1.13
N ALA A 149 -12.12 -8.41 -1.84
CA ALA A 149 -13.08 -9.51 -1.86
C ALA A 149 -12.48 -10.79 -2.45
N LYS A 150 -11.70 -10.69 -3.53
CA LYS A 150 -11.01 -11.83 -4.15
C LYS A 150 -9.96 -12.44 -3.22
N ILE A 151 -9.08 -11.63 -2.63
CA ILE A 151 -8.07 -12.09 -1.66
C ILE A 151 -8.76 -12.72 -0.45
N LYS A 152 -9.79 -12.07 0.12
CA LYS A 152 -10.54 -12.64 1.24
C LYS A 152 -11.13 -14.01 0.86
N LYS A 153 -11.71 -14.14 -0.34
CA LYS A 153 -12.24 -15.42 -0.81
C LYS A 153 -11.15 -16.49 -0.96
N GLU A 154 -10.03 -16.16 -1.61
CA GLU A 154 -8.91 -17.08 -1.79
C GLU A 154 -8.34 -17.57 -0.45
N MET A 155 -8.27 -16.70 0.56
CA MET A 155 -7.89 -17.10 1.92
C MET A 155 -8.95 -17.95 2.62
N THR A 156 -10.24 -17.63 2.51
CA THR A 156 -11.30 -18.48 3.09
C THR A 156 -11.40 -19.84 2.41
N ASP A 157 -11.20 -19.91 1.09
CA ASP A 157 -11.24 -21.17 0.33
C ASP A 157 -10.07 -22.10 0.75
N GLY A 158 -8.93 -21.56 1.19
CA GLY A 158 -7.81 -22.31 1.75
C GLY A 158 -7.95 -22.69 3.24
N ILE A 159 -8.67 -21.88 4.03
CA ILE A 159 -8.88 -22.11 5.47
C ILE A 159 -10.07 -23.03 5.76
N GLU A 160 -11.09 -23.05 4.89
CA GLU A 160 -12.25 -23.95 5.01
C GLU A 160 -11.87 -25.43 5.21
N PRO A 161 -10.96 -26.06 4.42
CA PRO A 161 -10.57 -27.45 4.64
C PRO A 161 -9.86 -27.64 5.99
N LEU A 162 -8.95 -26.75 6.38
CA LEU A 162 -8.29 -26.80 7.70
C LEU A 162 -9.31 -26.74 8.83
N TYR A 163 -10.33 -25.90 8.73
CA TYR A 163 -11.40 -25.82 9.72
C TYR A 163 -12.26 -27.10 9.77
N GLN A 164 -12.51 -27.74 8.62
CA GLN A 164 -13.21 -29.02 8.57
C GLN A 164 -12.36 -30.16 9.17
N ASP A 165 -11.05 -30.14 8.94
CA ASP A 165 -10.09 -31.07 9.54
C ASP A 165 -10.02 -30.88 11.07
N ALA A 166 -9.87 -29.64 11.56
CA ALA A 166 -9.87 -29.33 12.99
C ALA A 166 -11.17 -29.80 13.69
N VAL A 167 -12.34 -29.56 13.06
CA VAL A 167 -13.63 -30.05 13.56
C VAL A 167 -13.74 -31.58 13.51
N ARG A 168 -13.10 -32.25 12.54
CA ARG A 168 -13.03 -33.73 12.51
C ARG A 168 -12.19 -34.26 13.67
N GLU A 169 -10.99 -33.71 13.88
CA GLU A 169 -10.11 -34.13 14.98
C GLU A 169 -10.74 -33.85 16.36
N TYR A 170 -11.41 -32.70 16.52
CA TYR A 170 -12.18 -32.38 17.72
C TYR A 170 -13.29 -33.43 18.00
N LYS A 171 -14.02 -33.84 16.95
CA LYS A 171 -15.06 -34.89 17.06
C LYS A 171 -14.48 -36.28 17.30
N ALA A 172 -13.28 -36.56 16.79
CA ALA A 172 -12.52 -37.77 17.06
C ALA A 172 -11.92 -37.81 18.50
N LYS A 173 -12.06 -36.71 19.27
CA LYS A 173 -11.44 -36.48 20.58
C LYS A 173 -9.91 -36.36 20.54
N ASN A 174 -9.35 -36.09 19.37
CA ASN A 174 -7.93 -35.76 19.18
C ASN A 174 -7.68 -34.28 19.52
N TYR A 175 -7.89 -33.93 20.79
CA TYR A 175 -7.96 -32.54 21.24
C TYR A 175 -6.67 -31.74 20.98
N ALA A 176 -5.49 -32.34 21.16
CA ALA A 176 -4.21 -31.70 20.87
C ALA A 176 -4.06 -31.32 19.38
N MET A 177 -4.36 -32.23 18.46
CA MET A 177 -4.30 -31.97 17.02
C MET A 177 -5.36 -30.96 16.58
N ALA A 178 -6.55 -31.00 17.18
CA ALA A 178 -7.59 -30.00 16.94
C ALA A 178 -7.14 -28.60 17.42
N GLU A 179 -6.51 -28.50 18.59
CA GLU A 179 -5.97 -27.26 19.15
C GLU A 179 -4.89 -26.66 18.24
N GLU A 180 -3.92 -27.45 17.79
CA GLU A 180 -2.88 -27.01 16.85
C GLU A 180 -3.47 -26.42 15.56
N ILE A 181 -4.42 -27.12 14.92
CA ILE A 181 -5.03 -26.64 13.66
C ILE A 181 -5.92 -25.41 13.92
N PHE A 182 -6.67 -25.35 15.01
CA PHE A 182 -7.45 -24.15 15.34
C PHE A 182 -6.58 -22.94 15.69
N LEU A 183 -5.41 -23.13 16.31
CA LEU A 183 -4.42 -22.07 16.54
C LEU A 183 -3.82 -21.56 15.22
N GLU A 184 -3.49 -22.46 14.29
CA GLU A 184 -3.03 -22.08 12.94
C GLU A 184 -4.10 -21.26 12.21
N ILE A 185 -5.38 -21.64 12.31
CA ILE A 185 -6.49 -20.90 11.72
C ILE A 185 -6.65 -19.50 12.32
N ASP A 186 -6.58 -19.34 13.66
CA ASP A 186 -6.71 -18.01 14.30
C ASP A 186 -5.51 -17.09 13.99
N GLN A 187 -4.31 -17.66 13.82
CA GLN A 187 -3.12 -16.92 13.34
C GLN A 187 -3.26 -16.47 11.87
N LEU A 188 -3.83 -17.31 11.00
CA LEU A 188 -4.01 -17.00 9.57
C LEU A 188 -5.21 -16.07 9.30
N MET A 189 -6.30 -16.25 10.03
CA MET A 189 -7.50 -15.42 9.94
C MET A 189 -8.18 -15.29 11.32
N PRO A 190 -7.85 -14.25 12.11
CA PRO A 190 -8.53 -14.01 13.37
C PRO A 190 -10.03 -13.78 13.15
N ASP A 191 -10.82 -14.22 14.13
CA ASP A 191 -12.30 -14.22 14.08
C ASP A 191 -12.90 -15.09 12.95
N TYR A 192 -12.18 -16.13 12.49
CA TYR A 192 -12.76 -17.10 11.56
C TYR A 192 -13.79 -18.01 12.25
N ARG A 193 -15.07 -17.81 11.92
CA ARG A 193 -16.21 -18.63 12.39
C ARG A 193 -16.23 -18.75 13.93
N GLN A 194 -16.21 -19.98 14.45
CA GLN A 194 -16.26 -20.31 15.88
C GLN A 194 -14.90 -20.77 16.40
N THR A 195 -13.79 -20.49 15.69
CA THR A 195 -12.44 -20.97 16.06
C THR A 195 -12.09 -20.63 17.51
N LYS A 196 -12.40 -19.41 17.95
CA LYS A 196 -12.22 -18.97 19.35
C LYS A 196 -13.09 -19.73 20.36
N ASP A 197 -14.31 -20.13 19.98
CA ASP A 197 -15.18 -20.96 20.84
C ASP A 197 -14.61 -22.37 21.01
N TYR A 198 -14.07 -22.96 19.92
CA TYR A 198 -13.42 -24.27 19.97
C TYR A 198 -12.13 -24.22 20.79
N LEU A 199 -11.27 -23.21 20.59
CA LEU A 199 -10.06 -22.99 21.40
C LEU A 199 -10.39 -22.80 22.89
N SER A 200 -11.44 -22.04 23.22
CA SER A 200 -11.89 -21.84 24.61
C SER A 200 -12.36 -23.14 25.27
N ARG A 201 -13.05 -24.01 24.50
CA ARG A 201 -13.48 -25.34 24.97
C ARG A 201 -12.30 -26.30 25.14
N LEU A 202 -11.36 -26.29 24.22
CA LEU A 202 -10.13 -27.10 24.27
C LEU A 202 -9.25 -26.71 25.46
N GLY A 203 -9.02 -25.41 25.67
CA GLY A 203 -8.30 -24.90 26.85
C GLY A 203 -9.00 -25.23 28.19
N SER A 204 -10.30 -25.52 28.15
CA SER A 204 -11.09 -25.99 29.31
C SER A 204 -11.06 -27.51 29.52
N GLN A 205 -10.39 -28.29 28.66
CA GLN A 205 -10.21 -29.73 28.79
C GLN A 205 -8.74 -30.07 29.14
N PRO A 206 -8.33 -29.98 30.42
CA PRO A 206 -6.95 -30.30 30.84
C PRO A 206 -6.62 -31.81 30.83
N GLU A 207 -7.64 -32.67 30.76
CA GLU A 207 -7.53 -34.13 30.85
C GLU A 207 -7.28 -34.78 29.47
N LEU A 208 -6.01 -34.75 29.03
CA LEU A 208 -5.29 -35.85 28.33
C LEU A 208 -3.90 -35.34 27.88
N GLY A 209 -2.86 -35.84 28.54
CA GLY A 209 -1.56 -35.17 28.63
C GLY A 209 -0.70 -35.02 27.36
N VAL A 210 0.22 -34.07 27.47
CA VAL A 210 1.47 -33.91 26.69
C VAL A 210 1.24 -33.50 25.21
N SER A 211 1.30 -32.21 24.86
CA SER A 211 2.57 -31.45 24.92
C SER A 211 2.38 -29.93 25.12
N ARG A 212 2.50 -29.44 26.36
CA ARG A 212 2.70 -27.99 26.61
C ARG A 212 4.15 -27.59 26.32
N GLY A 213 4.50 -27.52 25.03
CA GLY A 213 5.83 -27.15 24.55
C GLY A 213 5.83 -25.89 23.67
N ARG A 214 5.88 -24.70 24.31
CA ARG A 214 5.83 -23.34 23.69
C ARG A 214 4.51 -23.06 22.95
N HIS A 215 3.64 -22.14 23.41
CA HIS A 215 3.89 -20.70 23.49
C HIS A 215 2.94 -19.99 24.50
N GLY A 216 3.49 -19.44 25.58
CA GLY A 216 3.02 -18.15 26.16
C GLY A 216 4.03 -17.06 25.76
N ILE A 217 3.97 -15.77 26.14
CA ILE A 217 3.28 -14.99 27.21
C ILE A 217 3.27 -13.52 26.70
N VAL A 218 2.27 -12.64 26.82
CA VAL A 218 0.83 -12.63 27.17
C VAL A 218 0.17 -11.40 26.48
N SER A 219 -1.16 -11.32 26.44
CA SER A 219 -1.91 -10.13 25.96
C SER A 219 -2.69 -9.39 27.05
N ASP A 220 -2.48 -9.72 28.34
CA ASP A 220 -3.32 -9.26 29.45
C ASP A 220 -2.50 -8.57 30.55
N ALA A 221 -2.45 -7.23 30.49
CA ALA A 221 -2.02 -6.34 31.59
C ALA A 221 -2.54 -4.90 31.39
N LEU A 222 -3.85 -4.76 31.16
CA LEU A 222 -4.55 -3.47 31.15
C LEU A 222 -5.62 -3.47 32.26
N ASP A 223 -5.21 -3.45 33.53
CA ASP A 223 -6.05 -2.99 34.66
C ASP A 223 -5.23 -2.81 35.95
N SER A 224 -4.49 -1.69 36.02
CA SER A 224 -4.09 -1.00 37.27
C SER A 224 -3.32 0.27 36.95
N ILE A 225 -4.01 1.41 36.97
CA ILE A 225 -3.40 2.75 37.03
C ILE A 225 -4.01 3.45 38.25
N PRO A 226 -3.22 3.84 39.25
CA PRO A 226 -3.64 4.79 40.29
C PRO A 226 -3.64 6.24 39.77
#